data_AF-A0A371Y9M2-F1
#
_entry.id   AF-A0A371Y9M2-F1
#
_cell.length_a   1.000
_cell.length_b   1.000
_cell.length_c   1.000
_cell.angle_alpha   90.00
_cell.angle_beta   90.00
_cell.angle_gamma   90.00
#
_symmetry.space_group_name_H-M   'P 1'
#
loop_
_entity.id
_entity.type
_entity.pdbx_description
1 polymer ?
#
loop_
_entity_poly.entity_id
_entity_poly.type
_entity_poly.pdbx_seq_one_letter_code
_entity_poly.pdbx_strand_id
1 'polypeptide(L)'
;MPRLTAHDKASNEATVRAAMEQILRGDLPPGAKADLKTLALLSGVTRTGFYAKRNRDGTSRPGAYQHLAEEFTARLQALQDAGEIVDPRAAQLERLKKENAELRDRVARRDGELAKLAEFRVLAISRLAAQHDEIERLRSLLTRQAETGDVVTRLASRAGDAPFGSCS
;
A
#
# COMPACT_ATOMS: atom_id res chain seq x y z
N MET A 1 -15.52 50.24 -2.98
CA MET A 1 -14.96 49.64 -4.21
C MET A 1 -15.17 50.65 -5.34
N PRO A 2 -14.11 51.13 -6.01
CA PRO A 2 -14.27 51.99 -7.18
C PRO A 2 -15.11 51.25 -8.23
N ARG A 3 -15.97 51.97 -8.96
CA ARG A 3 -16.72 51.41 -10.08
C ARG A 3 -15.71 51.08 -11.18
N LEU A 4 -15.49 49.80 -11.45
CA LEU A 4 -14.69 49.34 -12.60
C LEU A 4 -15.22 50.02 -13.86
N THR A 5 -14.32 50.69 -14.60
CA THR A 5 -14.69 51.27 -15.89
C THR A 5 -14.99 50.16 -16.90
N ALA A 6 -15.66 50.49 -18.00
CA ALA A 6 -15.91 49.51 -19.06
C ALA A 6 -14.59 48.96 -19.64
N HIS A 7 -13.55 49.80 -19.70
CA HIS A 7 -12.21 49.43 -20.12
C HIS A 7 -11.56 48.43 -19.15
N ASP A 8 -11.64 48.68 -17.84
CA ASP A 8 -11.09 47.77 -16.82
C ASP A 8 -11.77 46.39 -16.86
N LYS A 9 -13.08 46.36 -17.12
CA LYS A 9 -13.82 45.10 -17.27
C LYS A 9 -13.35 44.33 -18.51
N ALA A 10 -13.24 44.99 -19.66
CA ALA A 10 -12.80 44.33 -20.89
C ALA A 10 -11.36 43.79 -20.75
N SER A 11 -10.47 44.55 -20.12
CA SER A 11 -9.11 44.12 -19.81
C SER A 11 -9.09 42.90 -18.90
N ASN A 12 -9.85 42.92 -17.81
CA ASN A 12 -9.98 41.78 -16.90
C ASN A 12 -10.60 40.54 -17.57
N GLU A 13 -11.58 40.71 -18.46
CA GLU A 13 -12.11 39.57 -19.21
C GLU A 13 -11.05 38.95 -20.13
N ALA A 14 -10.22 39.78 -20.78
CA ALA A 14 -9.13 39.30 -21.62
C ALA A 14 -8.09 38.52 -20.79
N THR A 15 -7.72 39.00 -19.59
CA THR A 15 -6.80 38.27 -18.70
C THR A 15 -7.41 36.98 -18.18
N VAL A 16 -8.71 36.97 -17.85
CA VAL A 16 -9.43 35.75 -17.45
C VAL A 16 -9.44 34.72 -18.59
N ARG A 17 -9.76 35.12 -19.82
CA ARG A 17 -9.75 34.21 -20.98
C ARG A 17 -8.33 33.68 -21.25
N ALA A 18 -7.30 34.51 -21.16
CA ALA A 18 -5.91 34.05 -21.30
C ALA A 18 -5.51 33.03 -20.23
N ALA A 19 -5.86 33.28 -18.96
CA ALA A 19 -5.64 32.35 -17.86
C ALA A 19 -6.45 31.05 -18.03
N MET A 20 -7.66 31.12 -18.57
CA MET A 20 -8.49 29.97 -18.89
C MET A 20 -7.78 29.05 -19.89
N GLU A 21 -7.30 29.61 -21.00
CA GLU A 21 -6.57 28.86 -22.02
C GLU A 21 -5.27 28.26 -21.48
N GLN A 22 -4.54 28.99 -20.63
CA GLN A 22 -3.35 28.48 -19.97
C GLN A 22 -3.67 27.23 -19.12
N ILE A 23 -4.70 27.29 -18.28
CA ILE A 23 -5.13 26.18 -17.43
C ILE A 23 -5.61 24.99 -18.27
N LEU A 24 -6.43 25.23 -19.31
CA LEU A 24 -6.98 24.17 -20.15
C LEU A 24 -5.91 23.42 -20.96
N ARG A 25 -4.76 24.04 -21.24
CA ARG A 25 -3.58 23.36 -21.82
C ARG A 25 -2.77 22.56 -20.79
N GLY A 26 -3.12 22.62 -19.51
CA GLY A 26 -2.38 21.99 -18.43
C GLY A 26 -1.15 22.76 -17.95
N ASP A 27 -0.95 24.01 -18.40
CA ASP A 27 0.13 24.89 -17.90
C ASP A 27 -0.25 25.49 -16.54
N LEU A 28 -0.24 24.63 -15.54
CA LEU A 28 -0.62 24.95 -14.17
C LEU A 28 0.62 25.30 -13.34
N PRO A 29 0.54 26.32 -12.47
CA PRO A 29 1.57 26.56 -11.47
C PRO A 29 1.85 25.30 -10.62
N PRO A 30 3.07 25.11 -10.09
CA PRO A 30 3.39 23.95 -9.27
C PRO A 30 2.41 23.76 -8.10
N GLY A 31 1.75 22.60 -8.05
CA GLY A 31 0.79 22.27 -7.00
C GLY A 31 -0.60 22.93 -7.15
N ALA A 32 -0.83 23.73 -8.19
CA ALA A 32 -2.16 24.25 -8.51
C ALA A 32 -3.08 23.14 -9.06
N LYS A 33 -4.37 23.44 -9.10
CA LYS A 33 -5.41 22.58 -9.70
C LYS A 33 -6.07 23.30 -10.85
N ALA A 34 -6.64 22.56 -11.80
CA ALA A 34 -7.51 23.13 -12.84
C ALA A 34 -8.88 23.52 -12.22
N ASP A 35 -8.91 24.59 -11.43
CA ASP A 35 -10.11 25.06 -10.73
C ASP A 35 -10.30 26.59 -10.82
N LEU A 36 -11.48 27.06 -10.41
CA LEU A 36 -11.81 28.50 -10.39
C LEU A 36 -10.92 29.32 -9.44
N LYS A 37 -10.27 28.68 -8.46
CA LYS A 37 -9.36 29.35 -7.54
C LYS A 37 -8.06 29.69 -8.25
N THR A 38 -7.51 28.76 -9.03
CA THR A 38 -6.34 28.98 -9.88
C THR A 38 -6.66 29.98 -10.99
N LEU A 39 -7.85 29.93 -11.59
CA LEU A 39 -8.29 30.92 -12.58
C LEU A 39 -8.32 32.34 -11.99
N ALA A 40 -8.86 32.51 -10.78
CA ALA A 40 -8.86 33.79 -10.06
C ALA A 40 -7.43 34.27 -9.75
N LEU A 41 -6.55 33.37 -9.33
CA LEU A 41 -5.15 33.68 -9.02
C LEU A 41 -4.40 34.17 -10.27
N LEU A 42 -4.50 33.45 -11.39
CA LEU A 42 -3.76 33.75 -12.62
C LEU A 42 -4.30 35.00 -13.33
N SER A 43 -5.62 35.21 -13.30
CA SER A 43 -6.25 36.38 -13.93
C SER A 43 -6.12 37.68 -13.14
N GLY A 44 -5.71 37.62 -11.87
CA GLY A 44 -5.68 38.75 -10.94
C GLY A 44 -7.07 39.23 -10.51
N VAL A 45 -8.15 38.53 -10.90
CA VAL A 45 -9.52 38.88 -10.57
C VAL A 45 -9.92 38.23 -9.24
N THR A 46 -10.60 39.00 -8.38
CA THR A 46 -11.08 38.44 -7.10
C THR A 46 -12.05 37.28 -7.35
N ARG A 47 -11.90 36.20 -6.58
CA ARG A 47 -12.74 34.99 -6.70
C ARG A 47 -14.25 35.29 -6.61
N THR A 48 -14.64 36.33 -5.88
CA THR A 48 -16.05 36.75 -5.76
C THR A 48 -16.65 37.28 -7.07
N GLY A 49 -15.82 37.63 -8.06
CA GLY A 49 -16.27 38.08 -9.37
C GLY A 49 -16.91 36.98 -10.21
N PHE A 50 -16.59 35.72 -9.92
CA PHE A 50 -17.08 34.53 -10.63
C PHE A 50 -18.39 33.97 -10.08
N TYR A 51 -18.84 34.43 -8.92
CA TYR A 51 -20.05 33.92 -8.28
C TYR A 51 -21.16 34.96 -8.26
N ALA A 52 -22.39 34.47 -8.30
CA ALA A 52 -23.57 35.30 -8.03
C ALA A 52 -23.49 35.89 -6.61
N LYS A 53 -23.94 37.14 -6.49
CA LYS A 53 -23.97 37.88 -5.23
C LYS A 53 -25.42 38.18 -4.85
N ARG A 54 -25.74 38.04 -3.57
CA ARG A 54 -27.06 38.38 -3.05
C ARG A 54 -27.14 39.90 -2.81
N ASN A 55 -28.17 40.53 -3.37
CA ASN A 55 -28.50 41.92 -3.09
C ASN A 55 -29.12 42.06 -1.70
N ARG A 56 -29.15 43.30 -1.20
CA ARG A 56 -29.81 43.63 0.08
C ARG A 56 -31.29 43.22 0.10
N ASP A 57 -31.95 43.29 -1.06
CA ASP A 57 -33.36 42.96 -1.24
C ASP A 57 -33.62 41.45 -1.44
N GLY A 58 -32.60 40.61 -1.19
CA GLY A 58 -32.68 39.15 -1.28
C GLY A 58 -32.55 38.57 -2.69
N THR A 59 -32.62 39.39 -3.74
CA THR A 59 -32.45 38.98 -5.14
C THR A 59 -30.99 38.60 -5.47
N SER A 60 -30.79 37.69 -6.42
CA SER A 60 -29.44 37.29 -6.87
C SER A 60 -29.02 38.12 -8.08
N ARG A 61 -27.80 38.67 -8.03
CA ARG A 61 -27.17 39.38 -9.14
C ARG A 61 -25.97 38.56 -9.64
N PRO A 62 -25.81 38.37 -10.96
CA PRO A 62 -24.66 37.65 -11.47
C PRO A 62 -23.34 38.36 -11.13
N GLY A 63 -22.32 37.56 -10.88
CA GLY A 63 -20.95 38.05 -10.75
C GLY A 63 -20.49 38.74 -12.03
N ALA A 64 -19.56 39.70 -11.92
CA ALA A 64 -19.07 40.44 -13.08
C ALA A 64 -18.48 39.53 -14.18
N TYR A 65 -17.91 38.39 -13.78
CA TYR A 65 -17.26 37.42 -14.66
C TYR A 65 -17.85 36.02 -14.51
N GLN A 66 -19.10 35.92 -14.03
CA GLN A 66 -19.74 34.63 -13.79
C GLN A 66 -19.85 33.79 -15.08
N HIS A 67 -20.16 34.41 -16.21
CA HIS A 67 -20.23 33.74 -17.50
C HIS A 67 -18.90 33.07 -17.91
N LEU A 68 -17.75 33.68 -17.55
CA LEU A 68 -16.43 33.09 -17.80
C LEU A 68 -16.14 31.90 -16.89
N ALA A 69 -16.70 31.90 -15.66
CA ALA A 69 -16.61 30.74 -14.79
C ALA A 69 -17.41 29.56 -15.36
N GLU A 70 -18.63 29.82 -15.82
CA GLU A 70 -19.51 28.83 -16.45
C GLU A 70 -18.84 28.26 -17.71
N GLU A 71 -18.31 29.11 -18.58
CA GLU A 71 -17.53 28.71 -19.76
C GLU A 71 -16.33 27.84 -19.39
N PHE A 72 -15.51 28.27 -18.43
CA PHE A 72 -14.36 27.49 -17.98
C PHE A 72 -14.78 26.11 -17.47
N THR A 73 -15.83 26.04 -16.65
CA THR A 73 -16.31 24.75 -16.12
C THR A 73 -16.85 23.84 -17.22
N ALA A 74 -17.58 24.39 -18.20
CA ALA A 74 -18.10 23.61 -19.31
C ALA A 74 -16.96 23.05 -20.19
N ARG A 75 -15.95 23.88 -20.51
CA ARG A 75 -14.78 23.44 -21.29
C ARG A 75 -13.93 22.42 -20.55
N LEU A 76 -13.71 22.63 -19.25
CA LEU A 76 -12.97 21.69 -18.41
C LEU A 76 -13.69 20.34 -18.35
N GLN A 77 -15.01 20.33 -18.20
CA GLN A 77 -15.82 19.12 -18.22
C GLN A 77 -15.73 18.40 -19.56
N ALA A 78 -15.84 19.13 -20.68
CA ALA A 78 -15.72 18.54 -22.01
C ALA A 78 -14.35 17.86 -22.25
N LEU A 79 -13.27 18.46 -21.75
CA LEU A 79 -11.93 17.84 -21.81
C LEU A 79 -11.86 16.57 -20.95
N GLN A 80 -12.41 16.60 -19.73
CA GLN A 80 -12.46 15.43 -18.86
C GLN A 80 -13.29 14.30 -19.47
N ASP A 81 -14.44 14.62 -20.07
CA ASP A 81 -15.31 13.65 -20.75
C ASP A 81 -14.62 13.06 -22.00
N ALA A 82 -13.76 13.83 -22.66
CA ALA A 82 -12.89 13.36 -23.74
C ALA A 82 -11.69 12.53 -23.25
N GLY A 83 -11.48 12.41 -21.93
CA GLY A 83 -10.38 11.67 -21.33
C GLY A 83 -9.06 12.44 -21.21
N GLU A 84 -9.06 13.74 -21.48
CA GLU A 84 -7.88 14.59 -21.36
C GLU A 84 -7.57 14.90 -19.89
N ILE A 85 -6.31 14.69 -19.50
CA ILE A 85 -5.86 14.95 -18.12
C ILE A 85 -5.33 16.38 -18.03
N VAL A 86 -6.23 17.31 -17.75
CA VAL A 86 -5.89 18.74 -17.58
C VAL A 86 -5.12 19.00 -16.28
N ASP A 87 -5.42 18.25 -15.21
CA ASP A 87 -4.71 18.38 -13.92
C ASP A 87 -3.67 17.26 -13.75
N PRO A 88 -2.35 17.57 -13.82
CA PRO A 88 -1.31 16.55 -13.66
C PRO A 88 -1.34 15.88 -12.29
N ARG A 89 -1.90 16.52 -11.25
CA ARG A 89 -2.06 15.92 -9.92
C ARG A 89 -3.11 14.80 -9.93
N ALA A 90 -4.12 14.87 -10.80
CA ALA A 90 -5.12 13.81 -10.91
C ALA A 90 -4.48 12.52 -11.43
N ALA A 91 -3.67 12.61 -12.49
CA ALA A 91 -2.87 11.47 -12.97
C ALA A 91 -1.92 10.93 -11.89
N GLN A 92 -1.22 11.82 -11.17
CA GLN A 92 -0.35 11.43 -10.07
C GLN A 92 -1.12 10.71 -8.95
N LEU A 93 -2.32 11.20 -8.61
CA LEU A 93 -3.15 10.59 -7.58
C LEU A 93 -3.60 9.19 -7.97
N GLU A 94 -4.07 8.99 -9.21
CA GLU A 94 -4.49 7.67 -9.68
C GLU A 94 -3.31 6.70 -9.76
N ARG A 95 -2.15 7.16 -10.24
CA ARG A 95 -0.91 6.38 -10.22
C ARG A 95 -0.53 5.97 -8.80
N LEU A 96 -0.53 6.92 -7.86
CA LEU A 96 -0.18 6.65 -6.46
C LEU A 96 -1.18 5.72 -5.78
N LYS A 97 -2.47 5.84 -6.07
CA LYS A 97 -3.49 4.89 -5.56
C LYS A 97 -3.21 3.48 -6.04
N LYS A 98 -2.88 3.31 -7.34
CA LYS A 98 -2.53 2.01 -7.91
C LYS A 98 -1.27 1.44 -7.26
N GLU A 99 -0.20 2.22 -7.16
CA GLU A 99 1.05 1.80 -6.51
C GLU A 99 0.82 1.44 -5.03
N ASN A 100 -0.03 2.20 -4.32
CA ASN A 100 -0.34 1.92 -2.92
C ASN A 100 -1.15 0.63 -2.76
N ALA A 101 -2.11 0.36 -3.65
CA ALA A 101 -2.85 -0.90 -3.67
C ALA A 101 -1.91 -2.09 -3.92
N GLU A 102 -1.06 -2.01 -4.93
CA GLU A 102 -0.07 -3.06 -5.24
C GLU A 102 0.90 -3.31 -4.07
N LEU A 103 1.33 -2.25 -3.38
CA LEU A 103 2.19 -2.39 -2.19
C LEU A 103 1.45 -3.07 -1.03
N ARG A 104 0.19 -2.71 -0.78
CA ARG A 104 -0.63 -3.35 0.26
C ARG A 104 -0.83 -4.83 -0.02
N ASP A 105 -1.12 -5.21 -1.26
CA ASP A 105 -1.29 -6.62 -1.64
C ASP A 105 0.02 -7.41 -1.45
N ARG A 106 1.15 -6.81 -1.81
CA ARG A 106 2.48 -7.42 -1.60
C ARG A 106 2.81 -7.62 -0.13
N VAL A 107 2.46 -6.65 0.72
CA VAL A 107 2.67 -6.74 2.18
C VAL A 107 1.77 -7.83 2.75
N ALA A 108 0.47 -7.82 2.44
CA ALA A 108 -0.47 -8.83 2.92
C ALA A 108 -0.05 -10.25 2.52
N ARG A 109 0.44 -10.45 1.28
CA ARG A 109 0.96 -11.75 0.84
C ARG A 109 2.17 -12.18 1.66
N ARG A 110 3.12 -11.28 1.91
CA ARG A 110 4.33 -11.57 2.70
C ARG A 110 3.99 -11.87 4.15
N ASP A 111 3.07 -11.14 4.75
CA ASP A 111 2.62 -11.39 6.12
C ASP A 111 1.96 -12.78 6.23
N GLY A 112 1.17 -13.18 5.22
CA GLY A 112 0.62 -14.53 5.13
C GLY A 112 1.69 -15.62 4.96
N GLU A 113 2.73 -15.40 4.16
CA GLU A 113 3.87 -16.32 4.01
C GLU A 113 4.67 -16.43 5.32
N LEU A 114 4.90 -15.31 6.01
CA LEU A 114 5.58 -15.27 7.31
C LEU A 114 4.80 -16.01 8.40
N ALA A 115 3.47 -15.84 8.45
CA ALA A 115 2.62 -16.56 9.39
C ALA A 115 2.73 -18.08 9.20
N LYS A 116 2.64 -18.56 7.95
CA LYS A 116 2.82 -19.98 7.62
C LYS A 116 4.20 -20.51 8.00
N LEU A 117 5.24 -19.74 7.73
CA LEU A 117 6.62 -20.11 8.11
C LEU A 117 6.79 -20.16 9.64
N ALA A 118 6.17 -19.24 10.37
CA ALA A 118 6.18 -19.23 11.82
C ALA A 118 5.46 -20.46 12.40
N GLU A 119 4.26 -20.78 11.92
CA GLU A 119 3.51 -21.98 12.30
C GLU A 119 4.30 -23.26 12.00
N PHE A 120 4.87 -23.35 10.80
CA PHE A 120 5.71 -24.48 10.41
C PHE A 120 6.93 -24.62 11.33
N ARG A 121 7.61 -23.52 11.65
CA ARG A 121 8.76 -23.51 12.56
C ARG A 121 8.39 -24.03 13.94
N VAL A 122 7.27 -23.56 14.50
CA VAL A 122 6.78 -24.02 15.81
C VAL A 122 6.55 -25.53 15.79
N LEU A 123 5.81 -26.02 14.79
CA LEU A 123 5.51 -27.44 14.63
C LEU A 123 6.78 -28.30 14.47
N ALA A 124 7.73 -27.84 13.65
CA ALA A 124 8.98 -28.54 13.40
C ALA A 124 9.83 -28.65 14.68
N ILE A 125 9.94 -27.56 15.45
CA ILE A 125 10.67 -27.57 16.73
C ILE A 125 10.01 -28.52 17.72
N SER A 126 8.68 -28.48 17.87
CA SER A 126 7.98 -29.40 18.77
C SER A 126 8.16 -30.87 18.38
N ARG A 127 8.14 -31.18 17.08
CA ARG A 127 8.39 -32.55 16.60
C ARG A 127 9.82 -33.01 16.86
N LEU A 128 10.81 -32.15 16.60
CA LEU A 128 12.22 -32.47 16.86
C LEU A 128 12.47 -32.68 18.36
N ALA A 129 11.88 -31.86 19.22
CA ALA A 129 11.96 -32.04 20.67
C ALA A 129 11.37 -33.39 21.10
N ALA A 130 10.14 -33.70 20.65
CA ALA A 130 9.50 -34.98 20.98
C ALA A 130 10.29 -36.20 20.47
N GLN A 131 10.89 -36.10 19.27
CA GLN A 131 11.76 -37.15 18.73
C GLN A 131 13.05 -37.30 19.55
N HIS A 132 13.63 -36.19 19.99
CA HIS A 132 14.82 -36.20 20.82
C HIS A 132 14.55 -36.87 22.17
N ASP A 133 13.48 -36.48 22.86
CA ASP A 133 13.06 -37.06 24.14
C ASP A 133 12.83 -38.58 24.02
N GLU A 134 12.21 -39.03 22.92
CA GLU A 134 11.98 -40.45 22.68
C GLU A 134 13.30 -41.21 22.44
N ILE A 135 14.24 -40.63 21.70
CA ILE A 135 15.58 -41.23 21.51
C ILE A 135 16.31 -41.35 22.85
N GLU A 136 16.25 -40.32 23.69
CA GLU A 136 16.86 -40.36 25.03
C GLU A 136 16.20 -41.42 25.92
N ARG A 137 14.87 -41.51 25.91
CA ARG A 137 14.12 -42.56 26.60
C ARG A 137 14.57 -43.95 26.16
N LEU A 138 14.61 -44.21 24.85
CA LEU A 138 15.03 -45.50 24.29
C LEU A 138 16.48 -45.84 24.64
N ARG A 139 17.40 -44.87 24.58
CA ARG A 139 18.78 -45.05 25.01
C ARG A 139 18.88 -45.40 26.49
N SER A 140 18.13 -44.72 27.35
CA SER A 140 18.11 -45.01 28.79
C SER A 140 17.60 -46.42 29.10
N LEU A 141 16.58 -46.89 28.37
CA LEU A 141 16.05 -48.25 28.51
C LEU A 141 17.09 -49.28 28.10
N LEU A 142 17.81 -49.04 26.99
CA LEU A 142 18.86 -49.94 26.53
C LEU A 142 20.01 -50.03 27.54
N THR A 143 20.44 -48.91 28.13
CA THR A 143 21.46 -48.90 29.19
C THR A 143 21.01 -49.71 30.41
N ARG A 144 19.79 -49.49 30.89
CA ARG A 144 19.23 -50.26 32.02
C ARG A 144 19.13 -51.76 31.72
N GLN A 145 18.75 -52.12 30.51
CA GLN A 145 18.69 -53.51 30.05
C GLN A 145 20.09 -54.14 29.97
N ALA A 146 21.10 -53.39 29.53
CA ALA A 146 22.49 -53.86 29.54
C ALA A 146 22.99 -54.10 30.98
N GLU A 147 22.67 -53.21 31.92
CA GLU A 147 22.99 -53.36 33.35
C GLU A 147 22.28 -54.57 34.00
N THR A 148 21.06 -54.91 33.56
CA THR A 148 20.35 -56.11 34.03
C THR A 148 20.74 -57.39 33.29
N GLY A 149 21.16 -57.27 32.02
CA GLY A 149 21.64 -58.37 31.17
C GLY A 149 23.08 -58.78 31.42
N ASP A 150 23.87 -57.98 32.16
CA ASP A 150 25.22 -58.33 32.64
C ASP A 150 25.21 -59.33 33.82
N VAL A 151 24.07 -59.97 34.08
CA VAL A 151 24.04 -61.30 34.72
C VAL A 151 24.34 -62.34 33.65
N VAL A 152 25.57 -62.31 33.12
CA VAL A 152 26.11 -63.42 32.33
C VAL A 152 26.22 -64.60 33.29
N THR A 153 25.19 -65.44 33.33
CA THR A 153 25.24 -66.72 34.00
C THR A 153 26.23 -67.56 33.20
N ARG A 154 27.50 -67.60 33.64
CA ARG A 154 28.47 -68.56 33.09
C ARG A 154 27.89 -69.94 33.37
N LEU A 155 27.44 -70.61 32.31
CA LEU A 155 27.14 -72.04 32.37
C LEU A 155 28.40 -72.74 32.88
N ALA A 156 28.25 -73.49 33.97
CA ALA A 156 29.35 -74.21 34.58
C ALA A 156 30.04 -75.06 33.52
N SER A 157 31.31 -74.76 33.26
CA SER A 157 32.16 -75.64 32.47
C SER A 157 32.22 -76.97 33.19
N ARG A 158 31.60 -77.99 32.61
CA ARG A 158 31.65 -79.37 33.10
C ARG A 158 33.12 -79.78 33.19
N ALA A 159 33.67 -79.85 34.40
CA ALA A 159 34.93 -80.49 34.69
C ALA A 159 34.75 -82.00 34.43
N GLY A 160 34.92 -82.39 33.18
CA GLY A 160 35.04 -83.78 32.76
C GLY A 160 36.51 -84.14 32.76
N ASP A 161 36.99 -84.55 33.93
CA ASP A 161 38.20 -85.36 34.06
C ASP A 161 37.94 -86.71 33.36
N ALA A 162 38.70 -87.02 32.31
CA ALA A 162 38.98 -88.38 31.87
C ALA A 162 40.17 -88.39 30.88
N PRO A 163 41.24 -89.18 31.16
CA PRO A 163 42.41 -89.28 30.31
C PRO A 163 42.27 -90.47 29.34
N PHE A 164 42.15 -90.19 28.05
CA PHE A 164 42.35 -91.19 27.00
C PHE A 164 42.98 -90.45 25.81
N GLY A 165 44.10 -90.82 25.20
CA GLY A 165 45.02 -91.92 25.30
C GLY A 165 46.02 -91.67 24.16
N SER A 166 47.30 -91.97 24.38
CA SER A 166 48.36 -91.88 23.36
C SER A 166 48.07 -92.83 22.20
N CYS A 167 48.15 -92.33 20.96
CA CYS A 167 48.45 -93.14 19.79
C CYS A 167 49.45 -92.39 18.89
N SER A 168 50.42 -93.19 18.45
CA SER A 168 51.62 -92.98 17.63
C SER A 168 51.53 -92.05 16.42
#